data_AF-A0A416DWW9-F1
#
_entry.id   AF-A0A416DWW9-F1
#
_cell.length_a   1.000
_cell.length_b   1.000
_cell.length_c   1.000
_cell.angle_alpha   90.00
_cell.angle_beta   90.00
_cell.angle_gamma   90.00
#
_symmetry.space_group_name_H-M   'P 1'
#
loop_
_entity.id
_entity.type
_entity.pdbx_description
1 polymer ?
#
loop_
_entity_poly.entity_id
_entity_poly.type
_entity_poly.pdbx_seq_one_letter_code
_entity_poly.pdbx_strand_id
1 'polypeptide(L)'
;MFVKSGSNTTRRQAFREAKEAAGIPKSAEYKTHKFVFDGTSENRIVYEFDVCGEKKYIIEHPFDKMGRGNHFHGADDTKGSPFSKGRYNQYPGHFPEDFNGFN
;
A
#
# COMPACT_ATOMS: atom_id res chain seq x y z
N MET A 1 15.27 24.84 -16.49
CA MET A 1 14.24 24.36 -15.55
C MET A 1 14.14 22.84 -15.70
N PHE A 2 14.53 22.06 -14.70
CA PHE A 2 14.38 20.61 -14.74
C PHE A 2 13.00 20.24 -14.20
N VAL A 3 12.16 19.66 -15.04
CA VAL A 3 10.91 19.04 -14.59
C VAL A 3 11.30 17.78 -13.83
N LYS A 4 11.08 17.72 -12.52
CA LYS A 4 11.14 16.46 -11.78
C LYS A 4 10.06 15.57 -12.38
N SER A 5 10.44 14.58 -13.19
CA SER A 5 9.49 13.57 -13.65
C SER A 5 9.10 12.73 -12.43
N GLY A 6 7.88 12.89 -11.92
CA GLY A 6 7.27 11.84 -11.10
C GLY A 6 7.24 10.54 -11.91
N SER A 7 7.24 9.38 -11.26
CA SER A 7 7.31 8.12 -11.99
C SER A 7 6.17 8.03 -13.01
N ASN A 8 6.41 7.48 -14.21
CA ASN A 8 5.34 7.28 -15.20
C ASN A 8 4.27 6.26 -14.75
N THR A 9 4.44 5.66 -13.56
CA THR A 9 3.51 4.70 -13.00
C THR A 9 2.29 5.43 -12.45
N THR A 10 1.12 5.07 -12.94
CA THR A 10 -0.14 5.58 -12.38
C THR A 10 -0.46 4.90 -11.06
N ARG A 11 -1.19 5.58 -10.16
CA ARG A 11 -1.74 4.96 -8.95
C ARG A 11 -2.44 3.61 -9.21
N ARG A 12 -3.23 3.51 -10.30
CA ARG A 12 -3.96 2.29 -10.66
C ARG A 12 -3.02 1.14 -11.05
N GLN A 13 -1.96 1.45 -11.78
CA GLN A 13 -0.96 0.47 -12.16
C GLN A 13 -0.24 -0.06 -10.93
N ALA A 14 0.29 0.84 -10.09
CA ALA A 14 0.97 0.48 -8.85
C ALA A 14 0.07 -0.36 -7.92
N PHE A 15 -1.21 -0.01 -7.80
CA PHE A 15 -2.16 -0.79 -7.00
C PHE A 15 -2.37 -2.22 -7.55
N ARG A 16 -2.39 -2.40 -8.87
CA ARG A 16 -2.53 -3.74 -9.49
C ARG A 16 -1.28 -4.59 -9.31
N GLU A 17 -0.11 -3.97 -9.38
CA GLU A 17 1.18 -4.63 -9.14
C GLU A 17 1.30 -5.04 -7.66
N ALA A 18 0.93 -4.16 -6.73
CA ALA A 18 0.90 -4.47 -5.30
C ALA A 18 -0.05 -5.64 -4.98
N LYS A 19 -1.24 -5.67 -5.60
CA LYS A 19 -2.17 -6.80 -5.48
C LYS A 19 -1.53 -8.10 -5.95
N GLU A 20 -0.96 -8.11 -7.15
CA GLU A 20 -0.32 -9.30 -7.71
C GLU A 20 0.83 -9.82 -6.83
N ALA A 21 1.69 -8.92 -6.35
CA ALA A 21 2.80 -9.27 -5.45
C ALA A 21 2.31 -9.83 -4.09
N ALA A 22 1.17 -9.37 -3.60
CA ALA A 22 0.54 -9.85 -2.37
C ALA A 22 -0.29 -11.15 -2.56
N GLY A 23 -0.32 -11.72 -3.77
CA GLY A 23 -1.15 -12.88 -4.11
C GLY A 23 -2.64 -12.57 -4.23
N ILE A 24 -3.01 -11.30 -4.37
CA ILE A 24 -4.39 -10.84 -4.56
C ILE A 24 -4.68 -10.74 -6.06
N PRO A 25 -5.75 -11.37 -6.58
CA PRO A 25 -6.12 -11.25 -7.98
C PRO A 25 -6.31 -9.79 -8.40
N LYS A 26 -5.82 -9.43 -9.60
CA LYS A 26 -5.97 -8.06 -10.14
C LYS A 26 -7.44 -7.65 -10.31
N SER A 27 -8.35 -8.60 -10.44
CA SER A 27 -9.80 -8.41 -10.48
C SER A 27 -10.48 -8.36 -9.11
N ALA A 28 -9.80 -8.77 -8.04
CA ALA A 28 -10.40 -8.76 -6.70
C ALA A 28 -10.73 -7.34 -6.26
N GLU A 29 -11.91 -7.20 -5.66
CA GLU A 29 -12.40 -5.98 -5.03
C GLU A 29 -12.11 -6.03 -3.52
N TYR A 30 -11.83 -4.87 -2.93
CA TYR A 30 -11.66 -4.79 -1.49
C TYR A 30 -13.02 -4.92 -0.80
N LYS A 31 -13.05 -5.59 0.35
CA LYS A 31 -14.23 -5.67 1.21
C LYS A 31 -14.50 -4.33 1.89
N THR A 32 -13.42 -3.66 2.31
CA THR A 32 -13.48 -2.35 2.95
C THR A 32 -12.16 -1.62 2.77
N HIS A 33 -12.17 -0.31 2.99
CA HIS A 33 -10.96 0.48 3.11
C HIS A 33 -11.12 1.56 4.18
N LYS A 34 -10.01 1.95 4.81
CA LYS A 34 -10.02 2.98 5.86
C LYS A 34 -8.71 3.77 5.86
N PHE A 35 -8.82 5.07 6.08
CA PHE A 35 -7.68 5.91 6.42
C PHE A 35 -7.33 5.74 7.90
N VAL A 36 -6.08 5.39 8.19
CA VAL A 36 -5.56 5.24 9.54
C VAL A 36 -4.57 6.36 9.80
N PHE A 37 -4.95 7.24 10.73
CA PHE A 37 -4.05 8.24 11.28
C PHE A 37 -3.31 7.64 12.48
N ASP A 38 -2.04 7.30 12.29
CA ASP A 38 -1.23 6.69 13.35
C ASP A 38 -0.64 7.77 14.29
N GLY A 39 -0.45 8.99 13.77
CA GLY A 39 0.14 10.13 14.49
C GLY A 39 1.63 9.96 14.83
N THR A 40 2.19 8.75 14.69
CA THR A 40 3.57 8.44 15.13
C THR A 40 4.46 7.87 14.02
N SER A 41 4.00 6.88 13.26
CA SER A 41 4.83 6.14 12.28
C SER A 41 4.57 6.58 10.84
N GLU A 42 3.38 6.34 10.29
CA GLU A 42 2.99 6.77 8.94
C GLU A 42 1.46 6.71 8.81
N ASN A 43 0.87 7.78 8.29
CA ASN A 43 -0.53 7.75 7.89
C ASN A 43 -0.68 6.84 6.68
N ARG A 44 -1.75 6.05 6.65
CA ARG A 44 -1.96 5.04 5.62
C ARG A 44 -3.41 4.87 5.24
N ILE A 45 -3.66 4.45 4.02
CA ILE A 45 -4.96 3.91 3.60
C ILE A 45 -4.81 2.41 3.52
N VAL A 46 -5.69 1.68 4.19
CA VAL A 46 -5.69 0.23 4.23
C VAL A 46 -6.85 -0.27 3.39
N TYR A 47 -6.58 -1.16 2.44
CA TYR A 47 -7.56 -1.89 1.64
C TYR A 47 -7.56 -3.35 2.07
N GLU A 48 -8.67 -3.85 2.59
CA GLU A 48 -8.81 -5.26 2.99
C GLU A 48 -9.43 -6.09 1.86
N PHE A 49 -8.83 -7.24 1.59
CA PHE A 49 -9.31 -8.24 0.65
C PHE A 49 -9.53 -9.56 1.37
N ASP A 50 -10.53 -10.29 0.90
CA ASP A 50 -10.75 -11.69 1.26
C ASP A 50 -10.35 -12.53 0.04
N VAL A 51 -9.26 -13.28 0.19
CA VAL A 51 -8.73 -14.17 -0.84
C VAL A 51 -8.86 -15.59 -0.31
N CYS A 52 -9.90 -16.29 -0.75
CA CYS A 52 -10.18 -17.68 -0.36
C CYS A 52 -10.30 -17.89 1.17
N GLY A 53 -10.87 -16.92 1.90
CA GLY A 53 -11.02 -16.97 3.36
C GLY A 53 -9.81 -16.43 4.12
N GLU A 54 -8.72 -16.05 3.44
CA GLU A 54 -7.59 -15.37 4.03
C GLU A 54 -7.69 -13.86 3.85
N LYS A 55 -7.45 -13.12 4.94
CA LYS A 55 -7.36 -11.66 4.88
C LYS A 55 -6.01 -11.25 4.32
N LYS A 56 -6.06 -10.43 3.27
CA LYS A 56 -4.88 -9.79 2.67
C LYS A 56 -5.13 -8.29 2.59
N TYR A 57 -4.05 -7.52 2.62
CA TYR A 57 -4.15 -6.07 2.64
C TYR A 57 -3.24 -5.44 1.60
N ILE A 58 -3.72 -4.34 1.02
CA ILE A 58 -2.86 -3.38 0.34
C ILE A 58 -2.85 -2.11 1.17
N ILE A 59 -1.66 -1.59 1.44
CA ILE A 59 -1.44 -0.38 2.20
C ILE A 59 -0.96 0.69 1.23
N GLU A 60 -1.59 1.85 1.25
CA GLU A 60 -1.12 3.05 0.57
C GLU A 60 -0.51 4.01 1.58
N HIS A 61 0.68 4.49 1.27
CA HIS A 61 1.36 5.54 2.01
C HIS A 61 1.33 6.83 1.19
N PRO A 62 0.35 7.73 1.42
CA PRO A 62 0.25 9.00 0.69
C PRO A 62 1.25 10.06 1.19
N PHE A 63 1.84 9.86 2.37
CA PHE A 63 2.87 10.73 2.93
C PHE A 63 3.82 9.89 3.78
N ASP A 64 4.84 9.32 3.13
CA ASP A 64 5.90 8.60 3.81
C ASP A 64 6.82 9.59 4.54
N LYS A 65 7.05 9.36 5.83
CA LYS A 65 7.86 10.28 6.66
C LYS A 65 9.35 10.23 6.31
N MET A 66 9.82 9.15 5.67
CA MET A 66 11.19 8.98 5.19
C MET A 66 11.43 9.67 3.83
N GLY A 67 10.43 10.38 3.29
CA GLY A 67 10.59 11.20 2.09
C GLY A 67 10.34 10.46 0.78
N ARG A 68 9.81 9.24 0.84
CA ARG A 68 9.32 8.52 -0.34
C ARG A 68 7.98 9.13 -0.79
N GLY A 69 7.78 9.22 -2.10
CA GLY A 69 6.49 9.59 -2.68
C GLY A 69 5.44 8.50 -2.47
N ASN A 70 4.23 8.75 -2.99
CA ASN A 70 3.09 7.86 -2.81
C ASN A 70 3.40 6.45 -3.35
N HIS A 71 3.19 5.44 -2.52
CA HIS A 71 3.45 4.05 -2.92
C HIS A 71 2.52 3.09 -2.17
N PHE A 72 2.51 1.84 -2.63
CA PHE A 72 1.80 0.74 -2.01
C PHE A 72 2.74 -0.37 -1.55
N HIS A 73 2.29 -1.17 -0.59
CA HIS A 73 2.82 -2.49 -0.30
C HIS A 73 1.73 -3.47 0.11
N GLY A 74 2.02 -4.77 0.04
CA GLY A 74 1.16 -5.83 0.54
C GLY A 74 1.35 -6.08 2.03
N ALA A 75 0.34 -6.62 2.70
CA ALA A 75 0.41 -6.98 4.11
C ALA A 75 -0.57 -8.08 4.50
N ASP A 76 -0.36 -8.68 5.68
CA ASP A 76 -1.34 -9.47 6.43
C ASP A 76 -1.41 -9.03 7.91
N ASP A 77 -2.35 -9.63 8.63
CA ASP A 77 -2.63 -9.34 10.04
C ASP A 77 -1.91 -10.28 11.03
N THR A 78 -0.97 -11.13 10.57
CA THR A 78 -0.27 -12.12 11.42
C THR A 78 0.56 -11.50 12.55
N LYS A 79 0.92 -10.21 12.43
CA LYS A 79 1.67 -9.45 13.46
C LYS A 79 0.88 -8.26 14.02
N GLY A 80 -0.45 -8.27 13.85
CA GLY A 80 -1.33 -7.16 14.21
C GLY A 80 -2.05 -6.60 12.99
N SER A 81 -3.22 -5.99 13.22
CA SER A 81 -4.07 -5.49 12.13
C SER A 81 -3.51 -4.19 11.53
N PRO A 82 -3.42 -4.08 10.18
CA PRO A 82 -3.07 -2.83 9.54
C PRO A 82 -4.06 -1.68 9.83
N PHE A 83 -5.28 -1.97 10.25
CA PHE A 83 -6.27 -0.95 10.67
C PHE A 83 -6.00 -0.33 12.04
N SER A 84 -5.16 -0.95 12.86
CA SER A 84 -4.88 -0.53 14.23
C SER A 84 -3.55 0.20 14.33
N LYS A 85 -3.42 1.14 15.27
CA LYS A 85 -2.13 1.76 15.56
C LYS A 85 -1.08 0.70 15.93
N GLY A 86 0.13 0.83 15.40
CA GLY A 86 1.23 -0.08 15.68
C GLY A 86 1.74 -0.84 14.47
N ARG A 87 2.53 -1.89 14.73
CA ARG A 87 3.14 -2.74 13.69
C ARG A 87 2.15 -3.77 13.18
N TYR A 88 2.33 -4.13 11.92
CA TYR A 88 1.64 -5.21 11.23
C TYR A 88 2.65 -5.87 10.28
N ASN A 89 2.30 -7.00 9.68
CA ASN A 89 3.22 -7.72 8.82
C ASN A 89 3.22 -7.10 7.42
N GLN A 90 4.29 -6.39 7.07
CA GLN A 90 4.49 -5.83 5.73
C GLN A 90 5.22 -6.84 4.85
N TYR A 91 4.72 -7.05 3.64
CA TYR A 91 5.39 -7.84 2.62
C TYR A 91 6.52 -7.02 1.98
N PRO A 92 7.60 -7.68 1.53
CA PRO A 92 8.65 -6.98 0.80
C PRO A 92 8.12 -6.39 -0.51
N GLY A 93 8.70 -5.26 -0.91
CA GLY A 93 8.41 -4.57 -2.16
C GLY A 93 7.54 -3.33 -1.98
N HIS A 94 7.84 -2.30 -2.77
CA HIS A 94 7.09 -1.05 -2.83
C HIS A 94 6.63 -0.81 -4.27
N PHE A 95 5.43 -0.29 -4.43
CA PHE A 95 4.82 -0.11 -5.76
C PHE A 95 4.40 1.35 -5.94
N PRO A 96 5.06 2.10 -6.83
CA PRO A 96 6.25 1.72 -7.60
C PRO A 96 7.49 1.61 -6.70
N GLU A 97 8.53 0.94 -7.18
CA GLU A 97 9.85 0.89 -6.51
C GLU A 97 10.62 2.22 -6.63
N ASP A 98 10.22 3.08 -7.56
CA ASP A 98 10.70 4.46 -7.67
C ASP A 98 10.37 5.26 -6.39
N PHE A 99 11.40 5.88 -5.80
CA PHE A 99 11.26 6.69 -4.59
C PHE A 99 10.40 7.94 -4.77
N ASN A 100 10.20 8.43 -5.99
CA ASN A 100 9.30 9.55 -6.26
C ASN A 100 7.82 9.15 -6.15
N GLY A 101 7.50 7.85 -6.09
CA GLY A 101 6.14 7.35 -6.01
C GLY A 101 5.38 7.39 -7.33
N PHE A 102 4.11 6.98 -7.30
CA PHE A 102 3.22 7.04 -8.46
C PHE A 102 2.62 8.43 -8.67
N ASN A 103 2.22 8.70 -9.92
CA ASN A 103 1.42 9.86 -10.32
C ASN A 103 -0.09 9.61 -10.18
#